data_AF-A0A926X2C7-F1
#
_entry.id   AF-A0A926X2C7-F1
#
_cell.length_a   1.000
_cell.length_b   1.000
_cell.length_c   1.000
_cell.angle_alpha   90.00
_cell.angle_beta   90.00
_cell.angle_gamma   90.00
#
_symmetry.space_group_name_H-M   'P 1'
#
loop_
_entity.id
_entity.type
_entity.pdbx_description
1 polymer ?
#
loop_
_entity_poly.entity_id
_entity_poly.type
_entity_poly.pdbx_seq_one_letter_code
_entity_poly.pdbx_strand_id
1 'polypeptide(L)'
;MVNRLFEHIPPEVATTFTPLQLEALNQASYHLTWKTHAVDIRWSIPSPVRFYLVLLAGREQRSPQRRLAERRQRPVWKPANIAVITTAIAVLALSTVGIQKFVLPTIAAMQSTQSHPTGIPWLQTKTECQNTGRVWKDGTCWDREHDASF
;
A
#
# COMPACT_ATOMS: atom_id res chain seq x y z
N MET A 1 -28.75 -3.76 -23.21
CA MET A 1 -27.38 -4.27 -23.41
C MET A 1 -27.19 -4.88 -24.79
N VAL A 2 -28.23 -5.56 -25.32
CA VAL A 2 -28.32 -6.02 -26.72
C VAL A 2 -27.91 -4.92 -27.73
N ASN A 3 -28.31 -3.65 -27.57
CA ASN A 3 -27.89 -2.56 -28.47
C ASN A 3 -26.38 -2.46 -28.74
N ARG A 4 -25.49 -2.72 -27.77
CA ARG A 4 -24.03 -2.67 -28.00
C ARG A 4 -23.51 -3.82 -28.86
N LEU A 5 -24.20 -4.95 -28.87
CA LEU A 5 -23.90 -6.07 -29.76
C LEU A 5 -24.26 -5.70 -31.20
N PHE A 6 -25.39 -5.02 -31.37
CA PHE A 6 -25.89 -4.56 -32.67
C PHE A 6 -25.06 -3.40 -33.25
N GLU A 7 -24.33 -2.64 -32.42
CA GLU A 7 -23.33 -1.65 -32.89
C GLU A 7 -22.14 -2.29 -33.63
N HIS A 8 -21.88 -3.59 -33.44
CA HIS A 8 -20.73 -4.30 -34.04
C HIS A 8 -21.15 -5.40 -35.03
N ILE A 9 -22.45 -5.56 -35.29
CA ILE A 9 -22.99 -6.54 -36.24
C ILE A 9 -23.49 -5.77 -37.47
N PRO A 10 -23.15 -6.19 -38.70
CA PRO A 10 -23.69 -5.59 -39.91
C PRO A 10 -25.22 -5.56 -39.89
N PRO A 11 -25.86 -4.47 -40.32
CA PRO A 11 -27.31 -4.30 -40.22
C PRO A 11 -28.07 -5.40 -40.98
N GLU A 12 -27.49 -5.93 -42.07
CA GLU A 12 -28.13 -7.04 -42.80
C GLU A 12 -28.24 -8.29 -41.92
N VAL A 13 -27.19 -8.63 -41.17
CA VAL A 13 -27.17 -9.79 -40.28
C VAL A 13 -28.08 -9.56 -39.07
N ALA A 14 -28.08 -8.35 -38.52
CA ALA A 14 -28.92 -7.97 -37.39
C ALA A 14 -30.42 -8.22 -37.65
N THR A 15 -30.88 -7.98 -38.87
CA THR A 15 -32.29 -8.20 -39.26
C THR A 15 -32.67 -9.66 -39.43
N THR A 16 -31.70 -10.58 -39.52
CA THR A 16 -31.97 -12.01 -39.64
C THR A 16 -32.33 -12.68 -38.31
N PHE A 17 -32.11 -11.99 -37.17
CA PHE A 17 -32.40 -12.57 -35.86
C PHE A 17 -33.90 -12.61 -35.57
N THR A 18 -34.38 -13.78 -35.16
CA THR A 18 -35.76 -13.93 -34.69
C THR A 18 -35.93 -13.37 -33.28
N PRO A 19 -37.16 -13.02 -32.86
CA PRO A 19 -37.43 -12.56 -31.49
C PRO A 19 -36.96 -13.54 -30.41
N LEU A 20 -37.07 -14.84 -30.66
CA LEU A 20 -36.58 -15.88 -29.75
C LEU A 20 -35.05 -15.91 -29.65
N GLN A 21 -34.35 -15.70 -30.77
CA GLN A 21 -32.89 -15.61 -30.79
C GLN A 21 -32.40 -14.34 -30.08
N LEU A 22 -33.10 -13.22 -30.28
CA LEU A 22 -32.84 -11.97 -29.57
C LEU A 22 -32.97 -12.14 -28.05
N GLU A 23 -34.04 -12.82 -27.61
CA GLU A 23 -34.26 -13.07 -26.19
C GLU A 23 -33.20 -14.01 -25.60
N ALA A 24 -32.86 -15.08 -26.30
CA ALA A 24 -31.79 -15.99 -25.90
C ALA A 24 -30.42 -15.29 -25.80
N LEU A 25 -30.12 -14.38 -26.74
CA LEU A 25 -28.91 -13.55 -26.71
C LEU A 25 -28.93 -12.58 -25.53
N ASN A 26 -30.07 -11.96 -25.25
CA ASN A 26 -30.24 -11.06 -24.11
C ASN A 26 -30.01 -11.81 -22.79
N GLN A 27 -30.63 -12.98 -22.63
CA GLN A 27 -30.50 -13.83 -21.45
C GLN A 27 -29.06 -14.36 -21.28
N ALA A 28 -28.41 -14.79 -22.35
CA ALA A 28 -26.99 -15.18 -22.33
C ALA A 28 -26.08 -13.99 -21.97
N SER A 29 -26.42 -12.78 -22.42
CA SER A 29 -25.65 -11.58 -22.13
C SER A 29 -25.70 -11.14 -20.66
N TYR A 30 -26.79 -11.47 -19.95
CA TYR A 30 -26.88 -11.24 -18.50
C TYR A 30 -25.77 -11.99 -17.74
N HIS A 31 -25.39 -13.19 -18.17
CA HIS A 31 -24.27 -13.95 -17.58
C HIS A 31 -22.88 -13.40 -17.96
N LEU A 32 -22.79 -12.54 -18.98
CA LEU A 32 -21.53 -11.89 -19.38
C LEU A 32 -21.18 -10.68 -18.50
N THR A 33 -22.11 -10.22 -17.65
CA THR A 33 -21.87 -9.11 -16.70
C THR A 33 -21.02 -9.51 -15.49
N TRP A 34 -20.54 -10.75 -15.42
CA TRP A 34 -19.66 -11.29 -14.36
C TRP A 34 -18.22 -10.73 -14.38
N LYS A 35 -18.08 -9.43 -14.66
CA LYS A 35 -16.80 -8.70 -14.69
C LYS A 35 -16.73 -7.61 -13.63
N THR A 36 -17.40 -7.77 -12.50
CA THR A 36 -17.12 -6.92 -11.33
C THR A 36 -15.93 -7.52 -10.58
N HIS A 37 -14.72 -7.14 -10.99
CA HIS A 37 -13.55 -7.31 -10.14
C HIS A 37 -13.62 -6.26 -9.03
N ALA A 38 -13.23 -6.62 -7.81
CA ALA A 38 -13.17 -5.67 -6.70
C ALA A 38 -12.20 -4.51 -7.01
N VAL A 39 -11.17 -4.80 -7.81
CA VAL A 39 -10.26 -3.84 -8.41
C VAL A 39 -10.27 -4.05 -9.93
N ASP A 40 -10.69 -3.05 -10.69
CA ASP A 40 -10.58 -2.99 -12.15
C ASP A 40 -9.94 -1.66 -12.56
N ILE A 41 -8.60 -1.63 -12.62
CA ILE A 41 -7.83 -0.46 -13.03
C ILE A 41 -7.31 -0.71 -14.44
N ARG A 42 -7.63 0.21 -15.35
CA ARG A 42 -7.18 0.19 -16.74
C ARG A 42 -6.69 1.58 -17.10
N TRP A 43 -5.39 1.72 -17.27
CA TRP A 43 -4.76 3.00 -17.55
C TRP A 43 -4.05 2.95 -18.89
N SER A 44 -4.24 4.00 -19.70
CA SER A 44 -3.55 4.17 -20.98
C SER A 44 -2.61 5.35 -20.85
N ILE A 45 -1.34 5.16 -21.18
CA ILE A 45 -0.32 6.21 -21.08
C ILE A 45 -0.36 7.02 -22.38
N PRO A 46 -0.60 8.35 -22.31
CA PRO A 46 -0.60 9.20 -23.49
C PRO A 46 0.85 9.46 -23.94
N SER A 47 1.43 8.51 -24.66
CA SER A 47 2.78 8.59 -25.25
C SER A 47 2.77 8.25 -26.76
N PRO A 48 3.79 8.66 -27.54
CA PRO A 48 3.87 8.33 -28.97
C PRO A 48 3.82 6.82 -29.24
N VAL A 49 4.35 6.04 -28.30
CA VAL A 49 4.19 4.59 -28.24
C VAL A 49 3.03 4.29 -27.29
N ARG A 50 2.04 3.51 -27.73
CA ARG A 50 0.83 3.23 -26.94
C ARG A 50 1.09 2.15 -25.91
N PHE A 51 1.26 2.53 -24.66
CA PHE A 51 1.33 1.61 -23.53
C PHE A 51 0.01 1.59 -22.76
N TYR A 52 -0.37 0.40 -22.28
CA TYR A 52 -1.54 0.21 -21.43
C TYR A 52 -1.17 -0.64 -20.22
N LEU A 53 -1.74 -0.31 -19.06
CA LEU A 53 -1.59 -1.05 -17.82
C LEU A 53 -2.98 -1.51 -17.37
N VAL A 54 -3.09 -2.79 -17.02
CA VAL A 54 -4.31 -3.40 -16.49
C VAL A 54 -3.98 -4.10 -15.19
N LEU A 55 -4.67 -3.71 -14.12
CA LEU A 55 -4.64 -4.38 -12.84
C LEU A 55 -6.05 -4.83 -12.49
N LEU A 56 -6.25 -6.15 -12.47
CA LEU A 56 -7.49 -6.80 -12.07
C LEU A 56 -7.24 -7.59 -10.79
N ALA A 57 -8.04 -7.34 -9.75
CA ALA A 57 -8.03 -8.16 -8.54
C ALA A 57 -9.46 -8.38 -8.03
N GLY A 58 -9.73 -9.58 -7.52
CA GLY A 58 -11.06 -9.92 -7.02
C GLY A 58 -11.19 -11.39 -6.68
N ARG A 59 -12.38 -11.79 -6.26
CA ARG A 59 -12.68 -13.17 -5.89
C ARG A 59 -12.50 -14.10 -7.10
N GLU A 60 -11.71 -15.14 -6.94
CA GLU A 60 -11.47 -16.13 -7.99
C GLU A 60 -12.68 -17.07 -8.12
N GLN A 61 -13.41 -16.95 -9.22
CA GLN A 61 -14.63 -17.74 -9.51
C GLN A 61 -14.41 -18.80 -10.59
N ARG A 62 -13.23 -18.84 -11.23
CA ARG A 62 -12.93 -19.79 -12.31
C ARG A 62 -12.66 -21.20 -11.77
N SER A 63 -13.06 -22.22 -12.52
CA SER A 63 -12.83 -23.62 -12.16
C SER A 63 -11.33 -23.94 -12.06
N PRO A 64 -10.92 -24.91 -11.22
CA PRO A 64 -9.52 -25.32 -11.09
C PRO A 64 -8.88 -25.71 -12.43
N GLN A 65 -9.61 -26.44 -13.28
CA GLN A 65 -9.15 -26.87 -14.61
C GLN A 65 -8.84 -25.69 -15.52
N ARG A 66 -9.74 -24.69 -15.58
CA ARG A 66 -9.52 -23.47 -16.37
C ARG A 66 -8.33 -22.67 -15.85
N ARG A 67 -8.17 -22.55 -14.53
CA ARG A 67 -7.02 -21.84 -13.92
C ARG A 67 -5.68 -22.50 -14.25
N LEU A 68 -5.62 -23.84 -14.25
CA LEU A 68 -4.42 -24.57 -14.62
C LEU A 68 -4.07 -24.38 -16.10
N ALA A 69 -5.05 -24.47 -16.99
CA ALA A 69 -4.85 -24.20 -18.42
C ALA A 69 -4.34 -22.77 -18.67
N GLU A 70 -4.93 -21.77 -18.00
CA GLU A 70 -4.53 -20.38 -18.15
C GLU A 70 -3.11 -20.10 -17.61
N ARG A 71 -2.72 -20.69 -16.47
CA ARG A 71 -1.35 -20.57 -15.93
C ARG A 71 -0.29 -21.10 -16.90
N ARG A 72 -0.60 -22.17 -17.64
CA ARG A 72 0.30 -22.73 -18.67
C ARG A 72 0.44 -21.77 -19.85
N GLN A 73 -0.63 -21.11 -20.27
CA GLN A 73 -0.61 -20.17 -21.39
C GLN A 73 -0.05 -18.79 -21.02
N ARG A 74 -0.17 -18.38 -19.75
CA ARG A 74 0.22 -17.06 -19.25
C ARG A 74 1.20 -17.17 -18.08
N PRO A 75 2.45 -17.62 -18.33
CA PRO A 75 3.43 -17.76 -17.26
C PRO A 75 3.83 -16.40 -16.68
N VAL A 76 3.82 -16.29 -15.36
CA VAL A 76 4.29 -15.11 -14.63
C VAL A 76 5.81 -14.95 -14.70
N TRP A 77 6.54 -16.02 -15.02
CA TRP A 77 8.00 -16.08 -15.06
C TRP A 77 8.64 -15.57 -16.36
N LYS A 78 7.88 -14.85 -17.20
CA LYS A 78 8.48 -14.15 -18.35
C LYS A 78 9.45 -13.08 -17.83
N PRO A 79 10.62 -12.86 -18.47
CA PRO A 79 11.61 -11.89 -18.00
C PRO A 79 11.02 -10.49 -17.75
N ALA A 80 10.15 -10.01 -18.65
CA ALA A 80 9.48 -8.72 -18.49
C ALA A 80 8.57 -8.67 -17.25
N ASN A 81 7.81 -9.74 -16.98
CA ASN A 81 6.96 -9.82 -15.80
C ASN A 81 7.79 -9.85 -14.51
N ILE A 82 8.90 -10.60 -14.51
CA ILE A 82 9.83 -10.64 -13.38
C ILE A 82 10.37 -9.25 -13.12
N ALA A 83 10.85 -8.54 -14.15
CA ALA A 83 11.35 -7.17 -14.00
C ALA A 83 10.31 -6.21 -13.41
N VAL A 84 9.05 -6.30 -13.84
CA VAL A 84 7.95 -5.49 -13.28
C VAL A 84 7.69 -5.84 -11.82
N ILE A 85 7.61 -7.14 -11.48
CA ILE A 85 7.35 -7.61 -10.11
C ILE A 85 8.48 -7.22 -9.17
N THR A 86 9.74 -7.44 -9.57
CA THR A 86 10.91 -7.12 -8.74
C THR A 86 11.02 -5.61 -8.53
N THR A 87 10.75 -4.80 -9.55
CA THR A 87 10.71 -3.34 -9.43
C THR A 87 9.63 -2.89 -8.45
N ALA A 88 8.42 -3.46 -8.55
CA ALA A 88 7.33 -3.14 -7.62
C ALA A 88 7.67 -3.49 -6.16
N ILE A 89 8.26 -4.67 -5.93
CA ILE A 89 8.70 -5.10 -4.59
C ILE A 89 9.81 -4.19 -4.07
N ALA A 90 10.79 -3.83 -4.91
CA ALA A 90 11.89 -2.95 -4.52
C ALA A 90 11.39 -1.55 -4.13
N VAL A 91 10.45 -0.97 -4.88
CA VAL A 91 9.84 0.32 -4.54
C VAL A 91 9.13 0.25 -3.19
N LEU A 92 8.36 -0.80 -2.92
CA LEU A 92 7.69 -0.99 -1.63
C LEU A 92 8.71 -1.14 -0.49
N ALA A 93 9.77 -1.93 -0.67
CA ALA A 93 10.82 -2.10 0.33
C ALA A 93 11.61 -0.80 0.61
N LEU A 94 11.91 -0.02 -0.43
CA LEU A 94 12.60 1.27 -0.27
C LEU A 94 11.71 2.28 0.47
N SER A 95 10.40 2.29 0.19
CA SER A 95 9.46 3.17 0.88
C SER A 95 9.37 2.89 2.38
N THR A 96 9.39 1.61 2.80
CA THR A 96 9.34 1.26 4.24
C THR A 96 10.61 1.67 4.97
N VAL A 97 11.78 1.51 4.35
CA VAL A 97 13.06 1.98 4.91
C VAL A 97 13.09 3.50 5.07
N GLY A 98 12.60 4.25 4.07
CA GLY A 98 12.50 5.71 4.14
C GLY A 98 11.61 6.17 5.30
N ILE A 99 10.45 5.53 5.47
CA ILE A 99 9.54 5.82 6.59
C ILE A 99 10.20 5.52 7.94
N GLN A 100 10.90 4.39 8.08
CA GLN A 100 11.60 4.06 9.33
C GLN A 100 12.67 5.11 9.68
N LYS A 101 13.47 5.56 8.70
CA LYS A 101 14.51 6.59 8.94
C LYS A 101 13.93 7.93 9.36
N PHE A 102 12.68 8.22 8.99
CA PHE A 102 12.02 9.48 9.36
C PHE A 102 11.25 9.36 10.68
N VAL A 103 10.47 8.29 10.86
CA VAL A 103 9.54 8.12 11.99
C VAL A 103 10.22 7.60 13.27
N LEU A 104 11.23 6.74 13.13
CA LEU A 104 11.91 6.15 14.28
C LEU A 104 12.70 7.18 15.12
N PRO A 105 13.51 8.09 14.54
CA PRO A 105 14.19 9.11 15.33
C PRO A 105 13.22 10.13 15.96
N THR A 106 12.07 10.42 15.33
CA THR A 106 11.06 11.30 15.93
C THR A 106 10.42 10.70 17.16
N ILE A 107 10.10 9.39 17.14
CA ILE A 107 9.55 8.71 18.31
C ILE A 107 10.62 8.58 19.41
N ALA A 108 11.86 8.26 19.03
CA ALA A 108 12.97 8.19 19.99
C ALA A 108 13.24 9.54 20.67
N ALA A 109 13.15 10.64 19.93
CA ALA A 109 13.25 12.00 20.48
C ALA A 109 12.06 12.34 21.40
N MET A 110 10.83 11.90 21.08
CA MET A 110 9.69 12.09 21.97
C MET A 110 9.81 11.30 23.28
N GLN A 111 10.58 10.21 23.29
CA GLN A 111 10.81 9.38 24.47
C GLN A 111 12.09 9.74 25.22
N SER A 112 12.89 10.70 24.74
CA SER A 112 14.10 11.10 25.44
C SER A 112 13.70 11.91 26.68
N THR A 113 13.70 11.26 27.84
CA THR A 113 13.71 11.91 29.16
C THR A 113 15.11 12.46 29.41
N GLN A 114 15.55 13.40 28.56
CA GLN A 114 16.87 14.00 28.72
C GLN A 114 16.81 14.91 29.94
N SER A 115 17.24 14.36 31.08
CA SER A 115 17.40 15.08 32.34
C SER A 115 18.53 16.09 32.19
N HIS A 116 18.26 17.36 32.47
CA HIS A 116 19.25 18.44 32.45
C HIS A 116 19.67 18.75 33.89
N PRO A 117 20.74 18.13 34.39
CA PRO A 117 21.09 18.26 35.78
C PRO A 117 21.55 19.68 36.10
N THR A 118 21.03 20.24 37.19
CA THR A 118 21.34 21.62 37.62
C THR A 118 21.97 21.60 39.01
N GLY A 119 22.98 22.43 39.21
CA GLY A 119 23.66 22.58 40.50
C GLY A 119 22.83 23.44 41.46
N ILE A 120 22.66 22.98 42.69
CA ILE A 120 21.89 23.68 43.73
C ILE A 120 22.82 24.61 44.53
N PRO A 121 22.65 25.95 44.47
CA PRO A 121 23.58 26.88 45.11
C PRO A 121 23.49 26.92 46.65
N TRP A 122 22.34 26.56 47.23
CA TRP A 122 22.08 26.68 48.67
C TRP A 122 22.43 25.43 49.48
N LEU A 123 22.66 24.28 48.83
CA LEU A 123 23.12 23.05 49.49
C LEU A 123 24.63 22.95 49.30
N GLN A 124 25.39 23.48 50.25
CA GLN A 124 26.85 23.63 50.15
C GLN A 124 27.63 22.50 50.83
N THR A 125 26.94 21.59 51.52
CA THR A 125 27.56 20.44 52.17
C THR A 125 27.06 19.13 51.60
N LYS A 126 27.97 18.14 51.56
CA LYS A 126 27.65 16.78 51.12
C LYS A 126 26.50 16.17 51.91
N THR A 127 26.50 16.36 53.23
CA THR A 127 25.51 15.78 54.13
C THR A 127 24.10 16.32 53.88
N GLU A 128 23.96 17.64 53.73
CA GLU A 128 22.68 18.28 53.40
C GLU A 128 22.17 17.82 52.03
N CYS A 129 23.04 17.75 51.03
CA CYS A 129 22.67 17.25 49.70
C CYS A 129 22.15 15.81 49.74
N GLN A 130 22.89 14.91 50.39
CA GLN A 130 22.55 13.49 50.46
C GLN A 130 21.29 13.22 51.29
N ASN A 131 21.03 14.02 52.33
CA ASN A 131 19.80 13.93 53.12
C ASN A 131 18.53 14.24 52.31
N THR A 132 18.66 14.95 51.18
CA THR A 132 17.55 15.23 50.26
C THR A 132 17.41 14.20 49.13
N GLY A 133 18.20 13.13 49.15
CA GLY A 133 18.20 12.09 48.11
C GLY A 133 18.95 12.47 46.82
N ARG A 134 19.70 13.58 46.83
CA ARG A 134 20.43 14.11 45.65
C ARG A 134 21.88 13.65 45.58
N VAL A 135 22.51 13.86 44.41
CA VAL A 135 23.88 13.41 44.15
C VAL A 135 24.88 14.54 44.39
N TRP A 136 25.81 14.34 45.32
CA TRP A 136 26.95 15.24 45.53
C TRP A 136 28.11 14.86 44.61
N LYS A 137 28.55 15.78 43.75
CA LYS A 137 29.67 15.56 42.82
C LYS A 137 30.42 16.86 42.55
N ASP A 138 31.76 16.80 42.55
CA ASP A 138 32.65 17.93 42.23
C ASP A 138 32.39 19.20 43.08
N GLY A 139 32.09 19.00 44.37
CA GLY A 139 31.83 20.10 45.30
C GLY A 139 30.46 20.78 45.13
N THR A 140 29.58 20.22 44.29
CA THR A 140 28.25 20.75 44.00
C THR A 140 27.17 19.68 44.20
N CYS A 141 26.01 20.07 44.73
CA CYS A 141 24.84 19.20 44.81
C CYS A 141 24.07 19.25 43.48
N TRP A 142 23.83 18.09 42.85
CA TRP A 142 23.17 17.98 41.56
C TRP A 142 21.73 17.47 41.68
N ASP A 143 20.80 18.22 41.12
CA ASP A 143 19.41 17.80 40.88
C ASP A 143 19.27 17.24 39.46
N ARG A 144 18.44 16.22 39.25
CA ARG A 144 18.19 15.56 37.95
C ARG A 144 16.72 15.64 37.52
N GLU A 145 15.84 16.26 38.31
CA GLU A 145 14.39 16.22 38.07
C GLU A 145 13.90 17.28 37.05
N HIS A 146 14.79 18.06 36.44
CA HIS A 146 14.40 19.12 35.51
C HIS A 146 14.43 18.68 34.04
N ASP A 147 13.30 18.91 33.37
CA ASP A 147 13.12 18.84 31.93
C ASP A 147 13.60 20.16 31.32
N ALA A 148 14.22 20.15 30.13
CA ALA A 148 14.67 21.39 29.47
C ALA A 148 13.53 22.37 29.14
N SER A 149 12.27 21.94 29.26
CA SER A 149 11.09 22.76 29.00
C SER A 149 10.51 23.50 30.22
N PHE A 150 10.97 23.24 31.46
CA PHE A 150 10.52 23.97 32.66
C PHE A 150 11.55 23.99 33.81
#